data_AF-A0A7W2EPY1-F1
#
_entry.id   AF-A0A7W2EPY1-F1
#
_cell.length_a   1.000
_cell.length_b   1.000
_cell.length_c   1.000
_cell.angle_alpha   90.00
_cell.angle_beta   90.00
_cell.angle_gamma   90.00
#
_symmetry.space_group_name_H-M   'P 1'
#
loop_
_entity.id
_entity.type
_entity.pdbx_description
1 polymer ?
#
loop_
_entity_poly.entity_id
_entity_poly.type
_entity_poly.pdbx_seq_one_letter_code
_entity_poly.pdbx_strand_id
1 'polypeptide(L)'
;MKINKVLLTAALATLIAPAFAQNTATPKIDARQERQEMRIDQGINSGQLTGKETANLEKREAKIEADKVKAEADGKVTRQERAHLNRELDHSSNKIYRKKHNARTAG
;
A
#
# COMPACT_ATOMS: atom_id res chain seq x y z
N MET A 1 16.91 53.56 49.28
CA MET A 1 16.19 54.55 48.45
C MET A 1 15.66 53.87 47.17
N LYS A 2 14.78 54.51 46.39
CA LYS A 2 14.02 53.95 45.24
C LYS A 2 14.81 54.07 43.90
N ILE A 3 14.65 53.24 42.85
CA ILE A 3 13.96 51.93 42.69
C ILE A 3 14.99 50.82 42.33
N ASN A 4 15.11 50.11 41.18
CA ASN A 4 14.36 49.99 39.90
C ASN A 4 14.50 48.57 39.27
N LYS A 5 13.86 48.30 38.11
CA LYS A 5 13.79 46.96 37.46
C LYS A 5 14.28 46.96 35.99
N VAL A 6 14.82 45.83 35.51
CA VAL A 6 14.66 45.32 34.13
C VAL A 6 14.56 43.78 34.17
N LEU A 7 13.66 43.18 33.37
CA LEU A 7 13.60 41.74 33.12
C LEU A 7 14.20 41.43 31.73
N LEU A 8 14.84 40.26 31.57
CA LEU A 8 15.14 39.71 30.24
C LEU A 8 14.86 38.20 30.19
N THR A 9 13.57 37.85 30.29
CA THR A 9 13.08 36.49 30.01
C THR A 9 13.09 36.26 28.49
N ALA A 10 14.09 35.51 28.00
CA ALA A 10 14.16 35.12 26.60
C ALA A 10 13.06 34.08 26.27
N ALA A 11 11.91 34.57 25.79
CA ALA A 11 10.78 33.73 25.40
C ALA A 11 11.09 33.02 24.06
N LEU A 12 11.52 31.76 24.13
CA LEU A 12 11.72 30.91 22.95
C LEU A 12 10.36 30.50 22.36
N ALA A 13 9.85 31.29 21.42
CA ALA A 13 8.59 31.03 20.73
C ALA A 13 8.72 29.83 19.77
N THR A 14 8.46 28.62 20.28
CA THR A 14 8.37 27.41 19.46
C THR A 14 7.12 27.47 18.57
N LEU A 15 7.34 27.63 17.26
CA LEU A 15 6.27 27.55 16.26
C LEU A 15 5.76 26.11 16.16
N ILE A 16 4.74 25.78 16.95
CA ILE A 16 3.99 24.54 16.82
C ILE A 16 3.15 24.63 15.54
N ALA A 17 3.74 24.23 14.42
CA ALA A 17 2.99 24.03 13.18
C ALA A 17 1.96 22.90 13.40
N PRO A 18 0.70 23.08 12.96
CA PRO A 18 -0.30 22.01 13.09
C PRO A 18 0.09 20.83 12.20
N ALA A 19 0.31 19.67 12.83
CA ALA A 19 0.51 18.42 12.11
C ALA A 19 -0.81 18.02 11.41
N PHE A 20 -0.92 18.36 10.12
CA PHE A 20 -2.04 17.91 9.29
C PHE A 20 -2.09 16.38 9.27
N ALA A 21 -3.26 15.80 9.53
CA ALA A 21 -3.44 14.35 9.55
C ALA A 21 -3.11 13.75 8.17
N GLN A 22 -1.95 13.11 8.07
CA GLN A 22 -1.43 12.42 6.90
C GLN A 22 -2.28 11.17 6.61
N ASN A 23 -3.28 11.32 5.75
CA ASN A 23 -4.18 10.25 5.36
C ASN A 23 -3.56 9.37 4.26
N THR A 24 -2.72 8.43 4.69
CA THR A 24 -2.14 7.38 3.84
C THR A 24 -3.16 6.34 3.41
N ALA A 25 -4.14 6.01 4.26
CA ALA A 25 -4.98 4.82 4.17
C ALA A 25 -5.58 4.55 2.77
N THR A 26 -5.43 3.31 2.30
CA THR A 26 -5.89 2.88 0.98
C THR A 26 -6.89 1.71 0.98
N PRO A 27 -7.97 1.70 1.80
CA PRO A 27 -8.82 0.52 2.03
C PRO A 27 -9.47 -0.12 0.78
N LYS A 28 -9.56 0.60 -0.35
CA LYS A 28 -10.01 0.03 -1.65
C LYS A 28 -8.92 -0.73 -2.41
N ILE A 29 -7.64 -0.47 -2.12
CA ILE A 29 -6.45 -1.17 -2.60
C ILE A 29 -6.23 -2.41 -1.72
N ASP A 30 -6.23 -2.26 -0.39
CA ASP A 30 -6.08 -3.37 0.55
C ASP A 30 -7.12 -4.48 0.31
N ALA A 31 -8.41 -4.11 0.29
CA ALA A 31 -9.49 -5.06 0.00
C ALA A 31 -9.45 -5.61 -1.45
N ARG A 32 -8.68 -5.01 -2.36
CA ARG A 32 -8.41 -5.61 -3.69
C ARG A 32 -7.30 -6.65 -3.61
N GLN A 33 -6.22 -6.40 -2.87
CA GLN A 33 -5.14 -7.38 -2.65
C GLN A 33 -5.67 -8.62 -1.92
N GLU A 34 -6.42 -8.45 -0.84
CA GLU A 34 -7.12 -9.54 -0.12
C GLU A 34 -7.96 -10.43 -1.08
N ARG A 35 -8.72 -9.81 -1.99
CA ARG A 35 -9.48 -10.55 -3.03
C ARG A 35 -8.62 -11.15 -4.13
N GLN A 36 -7.34 -10.81 -4.24
CA GLN A 36 -6.38 -11.46 -5.12
C GLN A 36 -5.74 -12.66 -4.43
N GLU A 37 -5.33 -12.54 -3.17
CA GLU A 37 -4.82 -13.66 -2.38
C GLU A 37 -5.86 -14.78 -2.26
N MET A 38 -7.11 -14.48 -1.87
CA MET A 38 -8.19 -15.48 -1.85
C MET A 38 -8.40 -16.18 -3.19
N ARG A 39 -8.10 -15.53 -4.33
CA ARG A 39 -8.18 -16.15 -5.66
C ARG A 39 -6.96 -17.00 -5.97
N ILE A 40 -5.78 -16.64 -5.45
CA ILE A 40 -4.56 -17.45 -5.53
C ILE A 40 -4.71 -18.69 -4.65
N ASP A 41 -5.11 -18.55 -3.38
CA ASP A 41 -5.44 -19.64 -2.45
C ASP A 41 -6.46 -20.62 -3.03
N GLN A 42 -7.59 -20.12 -3.53
CA GLN A 42 -8.57 -20.97 -4.22
C GLN A 42 -7.95 -21.67 -5.43
N GLY A 43 -6.99 -21.05 -6.12
CA GLY A 43 -6.27 -21.64 -7.25
C GLY A 43 -5.29 -22.74 -6.83
N ILE A 44 -4.60 -22.59 -5.70
CA ILE A 44 -3.75 -23.62 -5.09
C ILE A 44 -4.63 -24.80 -4.65
N ASN A 45 -5.64 -24.53 -3.83
CA ASN A 45 -6.51 -25.54 -3.19
C ASN A 45 -7.36 -26.34 -4.19
N SER A 46 -7.60 -25.81 -5.40
CA SER A 46 -8.30 -26.51 -6.49
C SER A 46 -7.36 -27.10 -7.56
N GLY A 47 -6.04 -26.99 -7.38
CA GLY A 47 -5.06 -27.42 -8.39
C GLY A 47 -5.06 -26.61 -9.69
N GLN A 48 -5.79 -25.49 -9.76
CA GLN A 48 -5.82 -24.57 -10.92
C GLN A 48 -4.55 -23.72 -11.08
N LEU A 49 -3.64 -23.75 -10.11
CA LEU A 49 -2.33 -23.09 -10.16
C LEU A 49 -1.22 -24.08 -9.85
N THR A 50 -0.23 -24.20 -10.74
CA THR A 50 1.03 -24.86 -10.39
C THR A 50 1.81 -24.02 -9.38
N GLY A 51 2.62 -24.63 -8.51
CA GLY A 51 3.44 -23.88 -7.53
C GLY A 51 4.38 -22.86 -8.16
N LYS A 52 4.87 -23.13 -9.38
CA LYS A 52 5.65 -22.16 -10.19
C LYS A 52 4.81 -20.96 -10.65
N GLU A 53 3.52 -21.14 -10.88
CA GLU A 53 2.61 -20.06 -11.26
C GLU A 53 2.14 -19.27 -10.04
N THR A 54 1.85 -19.92 -8.91
CA THR A 54 1.66 -19.28 -7.60
C THR A 54 2.83 -18.35 -7.28
N ALA A 55 4.07 -18.84 -7.24
CA ALA A 55 5.26 -18.01 -6.99
C ALA A 55 5.47 -16.85 -7.99
N ASN A 56 4.86 -16.92 -9.18
CA ASN A 56 4.86 -15.85 -10.19
C ASN A 56 3.66 -14.88 -10.09
N LEU A 57 2.72 -15.15 -9.19
CA LEU A 57 1.63 -14.28 -8.76
C LEU A 57 1.98 -13.62 -7.41
N GLU A 58 2.46 -14.39 -6.41
CA GLU A 58 3.04 -13.89 -5.15
C GLU A 58 4.01 -12.72 -5.38
N LYS A 59 4.98 -12.91 -6.28
CA LYS A 59 6.00 -11.91 -6.63
C LYS A 59 5.43 -10.64 -7.27
N ARG A 60 4.14 -10.61 -7.64
CA ARG A 60 3.44 -9.43 -8.18
C ARG A 60 2.66 -8.72 -7.09
N GLU A 61 1.92 -9.45 -6.26
CA GLU A 61 1.23 -8.85 -5.11
C GLU A 61 2.25 -8.26 -4.12
N ALA A 62 3.35 -8.97 -3.84
CA ALA A 62 4.47 -8.44 -3.05
C ALA A 62 5.16 -7.22 -3.68
N LYS A 63 5.14 -7.07 -5.02
CA LYS A 63 5.59 -5.83 -5.68
C LYS A 63 4.56 -4.70 -5.49
N ILE A 64 3.27 -4.99 -5.67
CA ILE A 64 2.19 -4.01 -5.51
C ILE A 64 2.17 -3.49 -4.07
N GLU A 65 2.37 -4.35 -3.08
CA GLU A 65 2.53 -3.94 -1.68
C GLU A 65 3.77 -3.05 -1.49
N ALA A 66 4.92 -3.43 -2.04
CA ALA A 66 6.13 -2.61 -1.98
C ALA A 66 5.98 -1.24 -2.66
N ASP A 67 5.13 -1.11 -3.68
CA ASP A 67 4.83 0.17 -4.34
C ASP A 67 3.68 0.94 -3.64
N LYS A 68 2.77 0.26 -2.94
CA LYS A 68 1.80 0.88 -2.01
C LYS A 68 2.53 1.55 -0.85
N VAL A 69 3.44 0.83 -0.19
CA VAL A 69 4.26 1.34 0.91
C VAL A 69 5.09 2.57 0.49
N LYS A 70 5.58 2.62 -0.76
CA LYS A 70 6.25 3.83 -1.30
C LYS A 70 5.31 5.01 -1.47
N ALA A 71 4.10 4.78 -1.97
CA ALA A 71 3.08 5.83 -2.12
C ALA A 71 2.52 6.32 -0.77
N GLU A 72 2.66 5.54 0.30
CA GLU A 72 2.30 5.92 1.67
C GLU A 72 3.44 6.63 2.41
N ALA A 73 4.68 6.58 1.91
CA ALA A 73 5.88 7.04 2.60
C ALA A 73 6.01 8.58 2.76
N ASP A 74 5.34 9.39 1.93
CA ASP A 74 5.26 10.86 2.11
C ASP A 74 4.08 11.28 3.01
N GLY A 75 3.26 10.31 3.45
CA GLY A 75 2.07 10.50 4.26
C GLY A 75 0.78 10.81 3.49
N LYS A 76 0.76 10.78 2.15
CA LYS A 76 -0.49 10.98 1.37
C LYS A 76 -0.45 10.24 0.03
N VAL A 77 -1.19 9.13 -0.09
CA VAL A 77 -1.35 8.49 -1.41
C VAL A 77 -2.14 9.44 -2.33
N THR A 78 -1.50 9.98 -3.37
CA THR A 78 -2.10 10.96 -4.27
C THR A 78 -3.12 10.31 -5.23
N ARG A 79 -3.77 11.13 -6.07
CA ARG A 79 -4.62 10.61 -7.16
C ARG A 79 -3.82 9.85 -8.22
N GLN A 80 -2.55 10.20 -8.42
CA GLN A 80 -1.72 9.59 -9.47
C GLN A 80 -1.17 8.22 -9.02
N GLU A 81 -0.65 8.09 -7.79
CA GLU A 81 -0.24 6.78 -7.27
C GLU A 81 -1.43 5.85 -7.09
N ARG A 82 -2.57 6.35 -6.60
CA ARG A 82 -3.80 5.54 -6.51
C ARG A 82 -4.28 5.04 -7.87
N ALA A 83 -4.04 5.79 -8.95
CA ALA A 83 -4.31 5.33 -10.32
C ALA A 83 -3.24 4.35 -10.83
N HIS A 84 -1.98 4.50 -10.44
CA HIS A 84 -0.90 3.55 -10.74
C HIS A 84 -1.18 2.18 -10.08
N LEU A 85 -1.39 2.16 -8.77
CA LEU A 85 -1.66 0.95 -7.99
C LEU A 85 -2.92 0.22 -8.48
N ASN A 86 -4.00 0.95 -8.81
CA ASN A 86 -5.18 0.32 -9.40
C ASN A 86 -4.88 -0.35 -10.76
N ARG A 87 -4.06 0.27 -11.63
CA ARG A 87 -3.64 -0.33 -12.90
C ARG A 87 -2.79 -1.59 -12.70
N GLU A 88 -1.92 -1.60 -11.68
CA GLU A 88 -1.14 -2.80 -11.35
C GLU A 88 -2.04 -3.93 -10.80
N LEU A 89 -2.98 -3.61 -9.92
CA LEU A 89 -4.01 -4.55 -9.44
C LEU A 89 -4.92 -5.05 -10.58
N ASP A 90 -5.28 -4.21 -11.56
CA ASP A 90 -6.07 -4.62 -12.73
C ASP A 90 -5.26 -5.63 -13.57
N HIS A 91 -3.98 -5.34 -13.80
CA HIS A 91 -3.09 -6.20 -14.56
C HIS A 91 -2.79 -7.52 -13.83
N SER A 92 -2.62 -7.50 -12.51
CA SER A 92 -2.42 -8.72 -11.71
C SER A 92 -3.70 -9.57 -11.68
N SER A 93 -4.87 -8.96 -11.48
CA SER A 93 -6.17 -9.65 -11.46
C SER A 93 -6.44 -10.39 -12.77
N ASN A 94 -6.11 -9.76 -13.90
CA ASN A 94 -6.16 -10.38 -15.21
C ASN A 94 -5.15 -11.53 -15.37
N LYS A 95 -3.96 -11.42 -14.76
CA LYS A 95 -2.97 -12.51 -14.77
C LYS A 95 -3.38 -13.68 -13.88
N ILE A 96 -3.95 -13.44 -12.71
CA ILE A 96 -4.54 -14.48 -11.84
C ILE A 96 -5.66 -15.21 -12.59
N TYR A 97 -6.58 -14.47 -13.21
CA TYR A 97 -7.64 -15.07 -14.04
C TYR A 97 -7.05 -15.92 -15.17
N ARG A 98 -6.15 -15.37 -15.98
CA ARG A 98 -5.49 -16.09 -17.07
C ARG A 98 -4.69 -17.30 -16.58
N LYS A 99 -4.14 -17.30 -15.37
CA LYS A 99 -3.41 -18.44 -14.83
C LYS A 99 -4.34 -19.59 -14.46
N LYS A 100 -5.40 -19.32 -13.68
CA LYS A 100 -6.40 -20.32 -13.25
C LYS A 100 -7.16 -21.03 -14.38
N HIS A 101 -7.14 -20.46 -15.59
CA HIS A 101 -7.85 -20.98 -16.77
C HIS A 101 -6.91 -21.41 -17.92
N ASN A 102 -5.59 -21.56 -17.69
CA ASN A 102 -4.64 -21.85 -18.79
C ASN A 102 -4.45 -23.34 -19.16
N ALA A 103 -5.30 -24.21 -18.62
CA ALA A 103 -5.26 -25.68 -18.75
C ALA A 103 -4.01 -26.38 -18.19
N ARG A 104 -3.11 -25.68 -17.48
CA ARG A 104 -2.14 -26.33 -16.58
C ARG A 104 -2.78 -26.49 -15.21
N THR A 105 -2.85 -27.73 -14.73
CA THR A 105 -3.13 -28.01 -13.33
C THR A 105 -1.81 -28.20 -12.57
N ALA A 106 -1.86 -28.10 -11.24
CA ALA A 106 -0.90 -28.82 -10.41
C ALA A 106 -1.00 -30.33 -10.72
N GLY A 107 0.15 -30.98 -10.79
CA GLY A 107 0.35 -32.42 -11.02
C GLY A 107 1.72 -32.83 -10.49
#